data_AF-A0A7S3UK31-F1
#
_entry.id   AF-A0A7S3UK31-F1
#
_cell.length_a   1.000
_cell.length_b   1.000
_cell.length_c   1.000
_cell.angle_alpha   90.00
_cell.angle_beta   90.00
_cell.angle_gamma   90.00
#
_symmetry.space_group_name_H-M   'P 1'
#
loop_
_entity.id
_entity.type
_entity.pdbx_description
1 polymer ?
#
loop_
_entity_poly.entity_id
_entity_poly.type
_entity_poly.pdbx_seq_one_letter_code
_entity_poly.pdbx_strand_id
1 'polypeptide(L)'
;KDLAYVLFYSPQGRLNRDIGAKFEQVAHDWRHTRISFAKIDVDRDRDMAAKWVEPGMVPTNVMYKFGRPVEVKPSDFEYIRDKYHGSAEGQKWMLSKYLQDSAEKADQRSNIFYADPLVSKKKLKKFKKKHEVAVIGFFGKETDLATRVWHEAVWTVHKRSDAEYLGVAFAEVVDNAAISEK
;
A
#
# COMPACT_ATOMS: atom_id res chain seq x y z
N LYS A 1 -14.32 -0.35 -1.30
CA LYS A 1 -12.88 -0.08 -1.03
C LYS A 1 -12.34 0.79 -2.13
N ASP A 2 -11.51 1.77 -1.77
CA ASP A 2 -11.19 2.88 -2.67
C ASP A 2 -9.94 2.64 -3.53
N LEU A 3 -9.04 1.75 -3.12
CA LEU A 3 -7.81 1.44 -3.85
C LEU A 3 -7.65 -0.08 -4.00
N ALA A 4 -7.38 -0.55 -5.21
CA ALA A 4 -7.10 -1.96 -5.47
C ALA A 4 -5.94 -2.14 -6.47
N TYR A 5 -5.21 -3.23 -6.32
CA TYR A 5 -4.16 -3.66 -7.22
C TYR A 5 -4.41 -5.12 -7.58
N VAL A 6 -4.68 -5.36 -8.86
CA VAL A 6 -5.22 -6.64 -9.34
C VAL A 6 -4.26 -7.22 -10.37
N LEU A 7 -3.77 -8.44 -10.12
CA LEU A 7 -2.98 -9.20 -11.07
C LEU A 7 -3.90 -10.14 -11.87
N PHE A 8 -3.96 -9.95 -13.17
CA PHE A 8 -4.49 -10.92 -14.12
C PHE A 8 -3.35 -11.85 -14.53
N TYR A 9 -3.47 -13.14 -14.23
CA TYR A 9 -2.42 -14.12 -14.46
C TYR A 9 -2.98 -15.44 -15.00
N SER A 10 -2.10 -16.23 -15.63
CA SER A 10 -2.33 -17.65 -15.87
C SER A 10 -1.43 -18.47 -14.94
N PRO A 11 -1.88 -19.61 -14.37
CA PRO A 11 -1.01 -20.51 -13.62
C PRO A 11 0.07 -21.17 -14.50
N GLN A 12 -0.04 -21.05 -15.82
CA GLN A 12 0.87 -21.62 -16.80
C GLN A 12 2.01 -20.66 -17.15
N GLY A 13 3.19 -21.23 -17.40
CA GLY A 13 4.37 -20.48 -17.84
C GLY A 13 5.22 -19.91 -16.71
N ARG A 14 6.54 -19.87 -16.94
CA ARG A 14 7.54 -19.42 -15.97
C ARG A 14 7.37 -17.95 -15.58
N LEU A 15 7.08 -17.09 -16.56
CA LEU A 15 6.93 -15.65 -16.35
C LEU A 15 5.75 -15.30 -15.44
N ASN A 16 4.60 -15.96 -15.63
CA ASN A 16 3.43 -15.77 -14.76
C ASN A 16 3.72 -16.14 -13.31
N ARG A 17 4.45 -17.25 -13.09
CA ARG A 17 4.82 -17.68 -11.73
C ARG A 17 5.77 -16.70 -11.05
N ASP A 18 6.77 -16.20 -11.77
CA ASP A 18 7.71 -15.20 -11.26
C ASP A 18 7.00 -13.89 -10.90
N ILE A 19 6.14 -13.38 -11.79
CA ILE A 19 5.34 -12.18 -11.53
C ILE A 19 4.36 -12.40 -10.38
N GLY A 20 3.74 -13.58 -10.30
CA GLY A 20 2.86 -13.96 -9.19
C GLY A 20 3.58 -13.94 -7.84
N ALA A 21 4.78 -14.52 -7.75
CA ALA A 21 5.57 -14.51 -6.52
C ALA A 21 5.96 -13.08 -6.10
N LYS A 22 6.37 -12.25 -7.06
CA LYS A 22 6.68 -10.82 -6.81
C LYS A 22 5.44 -10.04 -6.36
N PHE A 23 4.29 -10.31 -6.95
CA PHE A 23 3.03 -9.69 -6.55
C PHE A 23 2.65 -10.07 -5.11
N GLU A 24 2.77 -11.34 -4.74
CA GLU A 24 2.53 -11.80 -3.37
C GLU A 24 3.49 -11.17 -2.36
N GLN A 25 4.75 -11.02 -2.73
CA GLN A 25 5.73 -10.30 -1.92
C GLN A 25 5.29 -8.84 -1.68
N VAL A 26 4.87 -8.13 -2.73
CA VAL A 26 4.37 -6.75 -2.60
C VAL A 26 3.12 -6.72 -1.72
N ALA A 27 2.16 -7.61 -1.94
CA ALA A 27 0.93 -7.70 -1.16
C ALA A 27 1.22 -7.96 0.33
N HIS A 28 2.19 -8.82 0.63
CA HIS A 28 2.64 -9.09 1.99
C HIS A 28 3.29 -7.85 2.63
N ASP A 29 4.22 -7.22 1.92
CA ASP A 29 4.94 -6.03 2.41
C ASP A 29 3.99 -4.85 2.64
N TRP A 30 2.92 -4.76 1.85
CA TRP A 30 1.93 -3.68 1.87
C TRP A 30 0.60 -4.10 2.50
N ARG A 31 0.58 -5.17 3.29
CA ARG A 31 -0.65 -5.69 3.92
C ARG A 31 -1.34 -4.71 4.89
N HIS A 32 -0.57 -3.78 5.48
CA HIS A 32 -1.05 -2.73 6.36
C HIS A 32 -1.34 -1.41 5.62
N THR A 33 -1.69 -1.49 4.32
CA THR A 33 -2.10 -0.35 3.50
C THR A 33 -3.59 -0.39 3.19
N ARG A 34 -4.11 0.71 2.64
CA ARG A 34 -5.48 0.83 2.14
C ARG A 34 -5.68 0.12 0.78
N ILE A 35 -4.60 -0.35 0.14
CA ILE A 35 -4.67 -1.04 -1.13
C ILE A 35 -5.12 -2.48 -0.90
N SER A 36 -6.12 -2.91 -1.67
CA SER A 36 -6.51 -4.31 -1.72
C SER A 36 -5.82 -5.03 -2.85
N PHE A 37 -5.12 -6.10 -2.52
CA PHE A 37 -4.45 -6.95 -3.48
C PHE A 37 -5.37 -8.12 -3.86
N ALA A 38 -5.55 -8.35 -5.15
CA ALA A 38 -6.31 -9.47 -5.68
C ALA A 38 -5.61 -10.10 -6.88
N LYS A 39 -5.87 -11.39 -7.11
CA LYS A 39 -5.41 -12.11 -8.29
C LYS A 39 -6.60 -12.71 -9.02
N ILE A 40 -6.60 -12.64 -10.33
CA ILE A 40 -7.60 -13.22 -11.22
C ILE A 40 -6.90 -14.23 -12.11
N ASP A 41 -7.32 -15.49 -12.00
CA ASP A 41 -6.89 -16.56 -12.88
C ASP A 41 -7.68 -16.44 -14.19
N VAL A 42 -7.01 -15.99 -15.26
CA VAL A 42 -7.66 -15.75 -16.54
C VAL A 42 -8.07 -17.05 -17.24
N ASP A 43 -7.43 -18.18 -16.92
CA ASP A 43 -7.77 -19.47 -17.53
C ASP A 43 -9.08 -20.01 -16.95
N ARG A 44 -9.33 -19.75 -15.67
CA ARG A 44 -10.56 -20.13 -14.98
C ARG A 44 -11.70 -19.12 -15.20
N ASP A 45 -11.39 -17.83 -15.15
CA ASP A 45 -12.38 -16.74 -15.14
C ASP A 45 -12.36 -15.94 -16.45
N ARG A 46 -12.28 -16.63 -17.60
CA ARG A 46 -12.06 -16.07 -18.95
C ARG A 46 -13.02 -14.93 -19.32
N ASP A 47 -14.33 -15.17 -19.19
CA ASP A 47 -15.35 -14.19 -19.60
C ASP A 47 -15.32 -12.91 -18.78
N MET A 48 -14.88 -13.00 -17.52
CA MET A 48 -14.70 -11.85 -16.65
C MET A 48 -13.40 -11.12 -16.97
N ALA A 49 -12.30 -11.86 -17.16
CA ALA A 49 -10.99 -11.30 -17.50
C ALA A 49 -11.00 -10.57 -18.85
N ALA A 50 -11.70 -11.11 -19.85
CA ALA A 50 -11.81 -10.54 -21.19
C ALA A 50 -12.42 -9.12 -21.24
N LYS A 51 -13.12 -8.69 -20.18
CA LYS A 51 -13.65 -7.32 -20.05
C LYS A 51 -12.57 -6.29 -19.72
N TRP A 52 -11.41 -6.74 -19.24
CA TRP A 52 -10.39 -5.88 -18.65
C TRP A 52 -9.02 -6.04 -19.29
N VAL A 53 -8.68 -7.25 -19.75
CA VAL A 53 -7.39 -7.57 -20.36
C VAL A 53 -7.58 -8.47 -21.58
N GLU A 54 -6.84 -8.20 -22.64
CA GLU A 54 -6.79 -9.08 -23.80
C GLU A 54 -5.96 -10.33 -23.48
N PRO A 55 -6.27 -11.51 -24.09
CA PRO A 55 -5.53 -12.75 -23.82
C PRO A 55 -4.01 -12.63 -24.00
N GLY A 56 -3.55 -11.81 -24.95
CA GLY A 56 -2.12 -11.59 -25.22
C GLY A 56 -1.41 -10.68 -24.22
N MET A 57 -2.14 -10.07 -23.29
CA MET A 57 -1.59 -9.12 -22.31
C MET A 57 -1.24 -9.78 -20.96
N VAL A 58 -1.50 -11.07 -20.78
CA VAL A 58 -1.30 -11.75 -19.50
C VAL A 58 0.16 -12.23 -19.37
N PRO A 59 0.83 -12.02 -18.21
CA PRO A 59 0.33 -11.39 -16.98
C PRO A 59 0.29 -9.86 -17.03
N THR A 60 -0.78 -9.27 -16.48
CA THR A 60 -0.93 -7.80 -16.38
C THR A 60 -1.40 -7.41 -14.99
N ASN A 61 -0.79 -6.35 -14.45
CA ASN A 61 -1.23 -5.71 -13.22
C ASN A 61 -2.06 -4.46 -13.55
N VAL A 62 -3.23 -4.33 -12.94
CA VAL A 62 -4.10 -3.16 -13.08
C VAL A 62 -4.31 -2.51 -11.72
N MET A 63 -4.07 -1.21 -11.66
CA MET A 63 -4.38 -0.37 -10.50
C MET A 63 -5.79 0.21 -10.64
N TYR A 64 -6.57 0.17 -9.57
CA TYR A 64 -7.90 0.77 -9.50
C TYR A 64 -7.95 1.80 -8.38
N LYS A 65 -8.52 2.97 -8.70
CA LYS A 65 -8.78 4.06 -7.77
C LYS A 65 -10.24 4.49 -7.89
N PHE A 66 -10.98 4.43 -6.77
CA PHE A 66 -12.41 4.68 -6.67
C PHE A 66 -13.23 3.89 -7.71
N GLY A 67 -12.89 2.61 -7.88
CA GLY A 67 -13.57 1.70 -8.80
C GLY A 67 -13.22 1.91 -10.29
N ARG A 68 -12.30 2.82 -10.63
CA ARG A 68 -11.88 3.08 -12.01
C ARG A 68 -10.44 2.63 -12.24
N PRO A 69 -10.10 2.06 -13.42
CA PRO A 69 -8.73 1.74 -13.74
C PRO A 69 -7.89 3.03 -13.81
N VAL A 70 -6.67 2.95 -13.32
CA VAL A 70 -5.71 4.06 -13.37
C VAL A 70 -4.88 3.95 -14.63
N GLU A 71 -4.90 4.99 -15.44
CA GLU A 71 -4.08 5.08 -16.64
C GLU A 71 -2.61 5.34 -16.28
N VAL A 72 -1.73 4.52 -16.84
CA VAL A 72 -0.28 4.59 -16.63
C VAL A 72 0.38 5.15 -17.87
N LYS A 73 1.29 6.12 -17.67
CA LYS A 73 2.08 6.71 -18.75
C LYS A 73 3.05 5.66 -19.35
N PRO A 74 3.12 5.52 -20.69
CA PRO A 74 4.07 4.62 -21.35
C PRO A 74 5.53 4.82 -20.90
N SER A 75 5.94 6.08 -20.69
CA SER A 75 7.30 6.43 -20.23
C SER A 75 7.64 5.84 -18.85
N ASP A 76 6.65 5.60 -18.00
CA ASP A 76 6.87 5.04 -16.67
C ASP A 76 7.09 3.53 -16.72
N PHE A 77 6.55 2.84 -17.73
CA PHE A 77 6.86 1.42 -17.97
C PHE A 77 8.33 1.25 -18.38
N GLU A 78 8.84 2.10 -19.27
CA GLU A 78 10.25 2.10 -19.67
C GLU A 78 11.15 2.36 -18.46
N TYR A 79 10.80 3.38 -17.65
CA TYR A 79 11.53 3.68 -16.42
C TYR A 79 11.61 2.48 -15.48
N ILE A 80 10.51 1.74 -15.28
CA ILE A 80 10.49 0.57 -14.39
C ILE A 80 11.29 -0.59 -14.94
N ARG A 81 11.17 -0.85 -16.24
CA ARG A 81 11.96 -1.87 -16.92
C ARG A 81 13.45 -1.61 -16.73
N ASP A 82 13.88 -0.36 -16.93
CA ASP A 82 15.29 0.01 -16.96
C ASP A 82 15.88 0.16 -15.57
N LYS A 83 15.13 0.70 -14.61
CA LYS A 83 15.63 0.96 -13.24
C LYS A 83 15.38 -0.17 -12.26
N TYR A 84 14.22 -0.82 -12.34
CA TYR A 84 13.77 -1.80 -11.36
C TYR A 84 13.78 -3.23 -11.90
N HIS A 85 14.03 -3.42 -13.20
CA HIS A 85 14.15 -4.74 -13.85
C HIS A 85 12.98 -5.69 -13.53
N GLY A 86 11.76 -5.14 -13.44
CA GLY A 86 10.56 -5.93 -13.11
C GLY A 86 10.57 -6.53 -11.70
N SER A 87 11.28 -5.92 -10.74
CA SER A 87 11.30 -6.31 -9.34
C SER A 87 10.03 -5.85 -8.58
N ALA A 88 9.83 -6.41 -7.38
CA ALA A 88 8.78 -5.99 -6.45
C ALA A 88 8.85 -4.47 -6.14
N GLU A 89 10.06 -3.90 -6.05
CA GLU A 89 10.25 -2.48 -5.80
C GLU A 89 9.70 -1.59 -6.93
N GLY A 90 9.77 -2.05 -8.18
CA GLY A 90 9.15 -1.36 -9.31
C GLY A 90 7.63 -1.30 -9.18
N GLN A 91 7.00 -2.38 -8.69
CA GLN A 91 5.56 -2.40 -8.42
C GLN A 91 5.20 -1.47 -7.26
N LYS A 92 5.96 -1.47 -6.17
CA LYS A 92 5.76 -0.54 -5.05
C LYS A 92 5.87 0.92 -5.50
N TRP A 93 6.83 1.23 -6.36
CA TRP A 93 6.99 2.57 -6.94
C TRP A 93 5.76 2.99 -7.75
N MET A 94 5.19 2.08 -8.56
CA MET A 94 3.96 2.35 -9.31
C MET A 94 2.79 2.66 -8.39
N LEU A 95 2.59 1.84 -7.37
CA LEU A 95 1.52 2.05 -6.39
C LEU A 95 1.67 3.41 -5.71
N SER A 96 2.88 3.76 -5.25
CA SER A 96 3.13 5.09 -4.68
C SER A 96 2.86 6.20 -5.69
N LYS A 97 3.34 6.09 -6.94
CA LYS A 97 3.21 7.16 -7.92
C LYS A 97 1.76 7.44 -8.33
N TYR A 98 0.97 6.38 -8.50
CA TYR A 98 -0.35 6.45 -9.12
C TYR A 98 -1.51 6.41 -8.13
N LEU A 99 -1.32 5.79 -6.97
CA LEU A 99 -2.38 5.67 -5.96
C LEU A 99 -2.21 6.68 -4.82
N GLN A 100 -1.00 7.18 -4.57
CA GLN A 100 -0.76 8.22 -3.56
C GLN A 100 -1.09 9.57 -4.20
N ASP A 101 -2.08 10.29 -3.66
CA ASP A 101 -2.23 11.69 -4.04
C ASP A 101 -1.07 12.49 -3.44
N SER A 102 -0.55 13.45 -4.21
CA SER A 102 0.34 14.46 -3.67
C SER A 102 -0.31 15.11 -2.45
N ALA A 103 0.46 15.30 -1.38
CA ALA A 103 0.04 15.69 -0.03
C ALA A 103 -0.76 17.02 0.09
N GLU A 104 -1.14 17.64 -1.03
CA GLU A 104 -1.93 18.86 -1.11
C GLU A 104 -3.45 18.62 -1.16
N LYS A 105 -3.93 17.44 -1.56
CA LYS A 105 -5.37 17.14 -1.55
C LYS A 105 -5.77 16.46 -0.24
N ALA A 106 -6.02 17.33 0.73
CA ALA A 106 -6.26 17.05 2.14
C ALA A 106 -7.63 16.42 2.44
N ASP A 107 -7.88 15.22 1.93
CA ASP A 107 -8.82 14.28 2.57
C ASP A 107 -8.03 13.08 3.08
N GLN A 108 -8.20 12.70 4.34
CA GLN A 108 -7.50 11.58 5.00
C GLN A 108 -7.68 10.21 4.30
N ARG A 109 -8.48 10.17 3.23
CA ARG A 109 -8.73 9.01 2.37
C ARG A 109 -7.68 8.82 1.27
N SER A 110 -6.77 9.79 1.08
CA SER A 110 -5.85 9.82 -0.06
C SER A 110 -4.43 9.29 0.21
N ASN A 111 -4.09 9.00 1.47
CA ASN A 111 -2.85 8.30 1.81
C ASN A 111 -3.06 6.79 1.66
N ILE A 112 -2.15 6.13 0.93
CA ILE A 112 -2.12 4.68 0.79
C ILE A 112 -1.95 4.00 2.15
N PHE A 113 -1.20 4.62 3.06
CA PHE A 113 -0.96 4.09 4.39
C PHE A 113 -2.03 4.61 5.37
N TYR A 114 -2.33 3.82 6.40
CA TYR A 114 -3.22 4.27 7.48
C TYR A 114 -2.55 5.31 8.40
N ALA A 115 -1.24 5.47 8.26
CA ALA A 115 -0.43 6.38 9.02
C ALA A 115 0.35 7.33 8.09
N ASP A 116 0.38 8.61 8.44
CA ASP A 116 1.13 9.60 7.70
C ASP A 116 2.62 9.58 8.10
N PRO A 117 3.56 9.45 7.14
CA PRO A 117 4.98 9.56 7.45
C PRO A 117 5.35 11.01 7.79
N LEU A 118 5.70 11.24 9.06
CA LEU A 118 6.08 12.56 9.60
C LEU A 118 7.60 12.79 9.49
N VAL A 119 8.14 12.69 8.28
CA VAL A 119 9.59 12.73 7.97
C VAL A 119 10.30 14.05 8.31
N SER A 120 9.59 15.08 8.76
CA SER A 120 10.21 16.37 9.12
C SER A 120 9.52 17.04 10.29
N LYS A 121 10.30 17.82 11.06
CA LYS A 121 9.78 18.64 12.17
C LYS A 121 8.63 19.56 11.74
N LYS A 122 8.68 20.10 10.52
CA LYS A 122 7.61 20.93 9.94
C LYS A 122 6.32 20.13 9.76
N LYS A 123 6.39 18.92 9.18
CA LYS A 123 5.22 18.02 9.03
C LYS A 123 4.66 17.61 10.39
N LEU A 124 5.52 17.22 11.33
CA LEU A 124 5.12 16.88 12.71
C LEU A 124 4.39 18.03 13.40
N LYS A 125 4.94 19.26 13.34
CA LYS A 125 4.30 20.46 13.93
C LYS A 125 2.95 20.76 13.29
N LYS A 126 2.85 20.65 11.96
CA LYS A 126 1.57 20.84 11.24
C LYS A 126 0.55 19.77 11.63
N PHE A 127 0.98 18.51 11.76
CA PHE A 127 0.15 17.40 12.19
C PHE A 127 -0.40 17.64 13.60
N LYS A 128 0.47 17.91 14.58
CA LYS A 128 0.06 18.20 15.98
C LYS A 128 -0.94 19.36 16.09
N LYS A 129 -0.83 20.39 15.25
CA LYS A 129 -1.77 21.53 15.24
C LYS A 129 -3.12 21.19 14.62
N LYS A 130 -3.16 20.23 13.70
CA LYS A 130 -4.38 19.86 12.95
C LYS A 130 -5.29 18.92 13.74
N HIS A 131 -4.72 18.14 14.65
CA HIS A 131 -5.41 17.07 15.35
C HIS A 131 -5.48 17.35 16.85
N GLU A 132 -6.68 17.25 17.43
CA GLU A 132 -6.91 17.40 18.87
C GLU A 132 -6.26 16.25 19.66
N VAL A 133 -6.35 15.02 19.14
CA VAL A 133 -5.71 13.82 19.68
C VAL A 133 -4.92 13.13 18.58
N ALA A 134 -3.69 12.72 18.88
CA ALA A 134 -2.79 12.07 17.92
C ALA A 134 -1.91 11.00 18.58
N VAL A 135 -1.82 9.83 17.95
CA VAL A 135 -0.84 8.77 18.29
C VAL A 135 0.33 8.86 17.31
N ILE A 136 1.54 9.02 17.83
CA ILE A 136 2.74 9.23 17.02
C ILE A 136 3.82 8.25 17.45
N GLY A 137 4.24 7.37 16.53
CA GLY A 137 5.39 6.48 16.74
C GLY A 137 6.69 7.12 16.26
N PHE A 138 7.77 6.96 17.04
CA PHE A 138 9.12 7.35 16.66
C PHE A 138 9.97 6.09 16.52
N PHE A 139 10.51 5.87 15.32
CA PHE A 139 11.26 4.65 15.01
C PHE A 139 12.61 5.01 14.42
N GLY A 140 13.67 4.32 14.86
CA GLY A 140 15.03 4.53 14.35
C GLY A 140 15.20 4.01 12.92
N LYS A 141 14.44 2.98 12.52
CA LYS A 141 14.44 2.40 11.17
C LYS A 141 13.02 2.00 10.75
N GLU A 142 12.69 2.22 9.48
CA GLU A 142 11.37 1.89 8.92
C GLU A 142 11.08 0.37 8.92
N THR A 143 12.13 -0.43 8.81
CA THR A 143 12.03 -1.91 8.75
C THR A 143 12.08 -2.60 10.11
N ASP A 144 12.15 -1.83 11.20
CA ASP A 144 12.25 -2.39 12.54
C ASP A 144 10.97 -3.13 12.96
N LEU A 145 11.11 -4.13 13.85
CA LEU A 145 9.99 -4.91 14.37
C LEU A 145 8.97 -4.00 15.06
N ALA A 146 9.44 -3.01 15.83
CA ALA A 146 8.58 -2.03 16.50
C ALA A 146 7.71 -1.25 15.49
N THR A 147 8.30 -0.83 14.36
CA THR A 147 7.58 -0.15 13.28
C THR A 147 6.49 -1.04 12.68
N ARG A 148 6.80 -2.34 12.47
CA ARG A 148 5.83 -3.31 11.95
C ARG A 148 4.66 -3.54 12.90
N VAL A 149 4.94 -3.73 14.20
CA VAL A 149 3.93 -3.92 15.25
C VAL A 149 3.03 -2.69 15.36
N TRP A 150 3.61 -1.50 15.28
CA TRP A 150 2.84 -0.25 15.30
C TRP A 150 1.90 -0.14 14.10
N HIS A 151 2.39 -0.41 12.88
CA HIS A 151 1.54 -0.39 11.68
C HIS A 151 0.40 -1.41 11.76
N GLU A 152 0.65 -2.58 12.35
CA GLU A 152 -0.38 -3.61 12.58
C GLU A 152 -1.45 -3.16 13.58
N ALA A 153 -1.04 -2.49 14.67
CA ALA A 153 -1.97 -1.94 15.65
C ALA A 153 -2.84 -0.83 15.03
N VAL A 154 -2.23 0.12 14.32
CA VAL A 154 -2.96 1.19 13.61
C VAL A 154 -3.93 0.61 12.58
N TRP A 155 -3.49 -0.36 11.79
CA TRP A 155 -4.32 -1.05 10.82
C TRP A 155 -5.52 -1.76 11.48
N THR A 156 -5.30 -2.43 12.60
CA THR A 156 -6.35 -3.14 13.34
C THR A 156 -7.41 -2.18 13.85
N VAL A 157 -7.00 -1.01 14.37
CA VAL A 157 -7.92 0.04 14.82
C VAL A 157 -8.77 0.56 13.65
N HIS A 158 -8.17 0.79 12.49
CA HIS A 158 -8.91 1.22 11.30
C HIS A 158 -9.89 0.17 10.78
N LYS A 159 -9.48 -1.11 10.73
CA LYS A 159 -10.39 -2.19 10.35
C LYS A 159 -11.58 -2.33 11.29
N ARG A 160 -11.35 -2.13 12.60
CA ARG A 160 -12.41 -2.14 13.60
C ARG A 160 -13.30 -0.91 13.50
N SER A 161 -12.80 0.26 13.13
CA SER A 161 -13.66 1.43 12.93
C SER A 161 -14.60 1.30 11.72
N ASP A 162 -14.21 0.50 10.72
CA ASP A 162 -15.06 0.20 9.56
C ASP A 162 -16.17 -0.83 9.87
N ALA A 163 -16.09 -1.50 11.03
CA ALA A 163 -17.11 -2.41 11.56
C ALA A 163 -17.74 -1.76 12.79
N GLU A 164 -18.95 -1.21 12.67
CA GLU A 164 -19.65 -0.43 13.70
C GLU A 164 -19.36 -0.87 15.17
N TYR A 165 -18.73 0.04 15.93
CA TYR A 165 -18.45 0.03 17.38
C TYR A 165 -17.55 -1.08 17.98
N LEU A 166 -16.48 -0.66 18.71
CA LEU A 166 -16.16 -1.02 20.12
C LEU A 166 -14.72 -0.64 20.53
N GLY A 167 -14.60 0.10 21.63
CA GLY A 167 -13.52 0.04 22.63
C GLY A 167 -12.07 -0.04 22.15
N VAL A 168 -11.41 1.12 22.09
CA VAL A 168 -9.96 1.19 21.92
C VAL A 168 -9.27 0.74 23.21
N ALA A 169 -8.87 -0.52 23.27
CA ALA A 169 -7.86 -0.98 24.22
C ALA A 169 -6.50 -0.95 23.53
N PHE A 170 -5.75 0.15 23.66
CA PHE A 170 -4.32 0.13 23.39
C PHE A 170 -3.62 -0.46 24.61
N ALA A 171 -3.01 -1.63 24.45
CA ALA A 171 -1.99 -2.08 25.37
C ALA A 171 -0.77 -1.17 25.17
N GLU A 172 -0.47 -0.41 26.21
CA GLU A 172 0.70 0.47 26.30
C GLU A 172 1.96 -0.41 26.19
N VAL A 173 2.71 -0.31 25.08
CA VAL A 173 4.10 -0.78 25.05
C VAL A 173 4.96 0.44 25.38
N VAL A 174 5.16 0.65 26.68
CA VAL A 174 6.16 1.60 27.18
C VAL A 174 7.52 0.94 27.04
N ASP A 175 8.24 1.23 25.97
CA ASP A 175 9.68 1.02 25.96
C ASP A 175 10.34 2.35 26.35
N ASN A 176 10.70 2.44 27.64
CA ASN A 176 11.37 3.59 28.24
C ASN A 176 12.81 3.72 27.70
N ALA A 177 12.96 4.17 26.45
CA ALA A 177 14.23 4.68 25.98
C ALA A 177 14.25 6.20 26.22
N ALA A 178 14.75 6.58 27.40
CA ALA A 178 15.02 7.95 27.79
C ALA A 178 15.76 8.71 26.67
N ILE A 179 15.10 9.70 26.08
CA ILE A 179 15.76 10.73 25.28
C ILE A 179 16.49 11.61 26.28
N SER A 180 17.77 11.34 26.53
CA SER A 180 18.61 12.29 27.26
C SER A 180 18.85 13.50 26.36
N GLU A 181 18.31 14.64 26.75
CA GLU A 181 18.72 15.93 26.19
C GLU A 181 20.18 16.19 26.53
N LYS A 182 21.00 16.41 25.50
CA LYS A 182 22.23 17.20 25.55
C LYS A 182 22.30 18.08 24.30
#